data_AF-A0A063B9H2-F1
#
_entry.id   AF-A0A063B9H2-F1
#
_cell.length_a   1.000
_cell.length_b   1.000
_cell.length_c   1.000
_cell.angle_alpha   90.00
_cell.angle_beta   90.00
_cell.angle_gamma   90.00
#
_symmetry.space_group_name_H-M   'P 1'
#
loop_
_entity.id
_entity.type
_entity.pdbx_description
1 polymer ?
#
loop_
_entity_poly.entity_id
_entity_poly.type
_entity_poly.pdbx_seq_one_letter_code
_entity_poly.pdbx_strand_id
1 'polypeptide(L)'
;MTQFSQEAGLSADAPYELVWSDAMVLGHAPIDAAHEEFVEVVTALGRCTEESMLACLEALDTHLVSHFETEREWMERTGFPPADCHLDEHQRVLDTVQQVYSRALAGTITLLAVKRLAEALVDWFPGHATYMDSALSTWINKKVYGGAPVVLRRHAVPSDWRADATA
;
A
#
# COMPACT_ATOMS: atom_id res chain seq x y z
N MET A 1 13.07 31.91 31.89
CA MET A 1 12.44 30.73 32.53
C MET A 1 10.99 31.08 32.75
N THR A 2 9.98 30.64 32.00
CA THR A 2 9.85 29.62 30.97
C THR A 2 8.66 30.07 30.13
N GLN A 3 8.82 30.20 28.82
CA GLN A 3 7.75 30.58 27.91
C GLN A 3 6.94 29.32 27.59
N PHE A 4 5.66 29.32 27.93
CA PHE A 4 4.69 28.35 27.45
C PHE A 4 4.52 28.57 25.94
N SER A 5 5.06 27.65 25.14
CA SER A 5 4.84 27.62 23.71
C SER A 5 3.98 26.42 23.34
N GLN A 6 2.70 26.75 23.11
CA GLN A 6 1.86 26.28 22.02
C GLN A 6 1.57 24.78 21.91
N GLU A 7 0.35 24.41 22.30
CA GLU A 7 -0.31 23.17 21.90
C GLU A 7 -0.42 23.14 20.36
N ALA A 8 0.15 22.10 19.75
CA ALA A 8 -0.10 21.79 18.35
C ALA A 8 -1.54 21.29 18.23
N GLY A 9 -2.44 22.15 17.78
CA GLY A 9 -3.78 21.77 17.36
C GLY A 9 -3.69 20.79 16.19
N LEU A 10 -4.25 19.59 16.35
CA LEU A 10 -4.48 18.68 15.24
C LEU A 10 -5.53 19.30 14.33
N SER A 11 -5.16 19.50 13.06
CA SER A 11 -6.09 19.77 11.98
C SER A 11 -7.01 18.56 11.76
N ALA A 12 -8.27 18.82 11.41
CA ALA A 12 -9.32 17.83 11.20
C ALA A 12 -9.31 17.17 9.80
N ASP A 13 -8.24 17.35 9.02
CA ASP A 13 -8.03 16.68 7.73
C ASP A 13 -6.99 15.55 7.90
N ALA A 14 -7.36 14.35 7.45
CA ALA A 14 -6.64 13.10 7.71
C ALA A 14 -5.13 13.18 7.30
N PRO A 15 -4.17 13.11 8.25
CA PRO A 15 -2.75 13.30 7.96
C PRO A 15 -2.05 12.09 7.32
N TYR A 16 -2.77 11.03 6.96
CA TYR A 16 -2.22 9.81 6.34
C TYR A 16 -3.02 9.45 5.09
N GLU A 17 -2.71 10.11 3.98
CA GLU A 17 -3.21 9.71 2.66
C GLU A 17 -2.10 9.00 1.89
N LEU A 18 -2.36 7.75 1.51
CA LEU A 18 -1.50 7.02 0.59
C LEU A 18 -1.84 7.47 -0.83
N VAL A 19 -0.89 8.08 -1.52
CA VAL A 19 -1.07 8.58 -2.88
C VAL A 19 -0.18 7.81 -3.84
N TRP A 20 -0.78 7.26 -4.89
CA TRP A 20 -0.05 6.54 -5.92
C TRP A 20 0.95 7.44 -6.61
N SER A 21 2.14 6.91 -6.90
CA SER A 21 3.15 7.61 -7.70
C SER A 21 4.08 6.61 -8.37
N ASP A 22 4.79 7.05 -9.42
CA ASP A 22 5.81 6.26 -10.11
C ASP A 22 6.92 5.72 -9.15
N ALA A 23 7.01 6.21 -7.90
CA ALA A 23 7.90 5.69 -6.87
C ALA A 23 7.56 4.25 -6.42
N MET A 24 6.29 3.83 -6.56
CA MET A 24 5.80 2.51 -6.19
C MET A 24 5.85 1.50 -7.34
N VAL A 25 6.25 1.93 -8.55
CA VAL A 25 6.40 1.04 -9.71
C VAL A 25 7.65 0.17 -9.56
N LEU A 26 7.45 -1.13 -9.73
CA LEU A 26 8.44 -2.20 -9.58
C LEU A 26 8.82 -2.86 -10.91
N GLY A 27 8.08 -2.60 -11.99
CA GLY A 27 8.41 -3.09 -13.33
C GLY A 27 7.91 -4.51 -13.61
N HIS A 28 6.81 -4.89 -12.98
CA HIS A 28 6.05 -6.09 -13.32
C HIS A 28 4.56 -5.74 -13.31
N ALA A 29 3.99 -5.56 -14.50
CA ALA A 29 2.67 -4.94 -14.68
C ALA A 29 1.54 -5.55 -13.81
N PRO A 30 1.44 -6.88 -13.61
CA PRO A 30 0.45 -7.44 -12.70
C PRO A 30 0.60 -6.99 -11.24
N ILE A 31 1.84 -6.92 -10.73
CA ILE A 31 2.10 -6.43 -9.36
C ILE A 31 1.86 -4.92 -9.31
N ASP A 32 2.33 -4.16 -10.30
CA ASP A 32 2.16 -2.70 -10.35
C ASP A 32 0.66 -2.31 -10.36
N ALA A 33 -0.17 -3.05 -11.10
CA ALA A 33 -1.61 -2.82 -11.14
C ALA A 33 -2.30 -3.17 -9.80
N ALA A 34 -1.90 -4.27 -9.16
CA ALA A 34 -2.40 -4.62 -7.83
C ALA A 34 -1.99 -3.55 -6.80
N HIS A 35 -0.77 -3.02 -6.88
CA HIS A 35 -0.30 -1.95 -6.00
C HIS A 35 -1.07 -0.63 -6.18
N GLU A 36 -1.45 -0.27 -7.40
CA GLU A 36 -2.28 0.90 -7.65
C GLU A 36 -3.69 0.71 -7.06
N GLU A 37 -4.30 -0.46 -7.25
CA GLU A 37 -5.59 -0.79 -6.63
C GLU A 37 -5.51 -0.82 -5.09
N PHE A 38 -4.40 -1.32 -4.51
CA PHE A 38 -4.18 -1.30 -3.06
C PHE A 38 -4.27 0.13 -2.51
N VAL A 39 -3.64 1.10 -3.19
CA VAL A 39 -3.71 2.51 -2.81
C VAL A 39 -5.15 3.02 -2.83
N GLU A 40 -5.92 2.65 -3.85
CA GLU A 40 -7.32 3.05 -3.98
C GLU A 40 -8.17 2.49 -2.82
N VAL A 41 -8.10 1.20 -2.54
CA VAL A 41 -8.92 0.55 -1.50
C VAL A 41 -8.53 0.99 -0.08
N VAL A 42 -7.25 1.21 0.20
CA VAL A 42 -6.79 1.73 1.51
C VAL A 42 -7.22 3.19 1.68
N THR A 43 -7.14 4.01 0.63
CA THR A 43 -7.62 5.39 0.67
C THR A 43 -9.13 5.44 0.89
N ALA A 44 -9.89 4.56 0.24
CA ALA A 44 -11.32 4.41 0.47
C ALA A 44 -11.63 3.98 1.91
N LEU A 45 -10.86 3.04 2.47
CA LEU A 45 -10.99 2.61 3.86
C LEU A 45 -10.74 3.76 4.85
N GLY A 46 -9.70 4.58 4.64
CA GLY A 46 -9.42 5.74 5.49
C GLY A 46 -10.52 6.81 5.46
N ARG A 47 -11.25 6.89 4.35
CA ARG A 47 -12.37 7.83 4.11
C ARG A 47 -13.74 7.26 4.39
N CYS A 48 -13.85 6.00 4.83
CA CYS A 48 -15.14 5.37 5.04
C CYS A 48 -15.94 6.05 6.17
N THR A 49 -17.27 5.91 6.10
CA THR A 49 -18.21 6.29 7.15
C THR A 49 -18.71 5.03 7.84
N GLU A 50 -19.47 5.17 8.94
CA GLU A 50 -20.12 4.02 9.60
C GLU A 50 -20.98 3.21 8.60
N GLU A 51 -21.62 3.89 7.64
CA GLU A 51 -22.48 3.27 6.63
C GLU A 51 -21.69 2.50 5.56
N SER A 52 -20.50 2.99 5.17
CA SER A 52 -19.68 2.38 4.12
C SER A 52 -18.58 1.45 4.65
N MET A 53 -18.33 1.45 5.96
CA MET A 53 -17.24 0.72 6.62
C MET A 53 -17.16 -0.76 6.22
N LEU A 54 -18.29 -1.47 6.22
CA LEU A 54 -18.33 -2.90 5.88
C LEU A 54 -17.95 -3.16 4.42
N ALA A 55 -18.46 -2.34 3.50
CA ALA A 55 -18.16 -2.46 2.08
C ALA A 55 -16.68 -2.15 1.80
N CYS A 56 -16.11 -1.14 2.47
CA CYS A 56 -14.68 -0.84 2.34
C CYS A 56 -13.78 -1.95 2.88
N LEU A 57 -14.15 -2.59 4.00
CA LEU A 57 -13.41 -3.73 4.55
C LEU A 57 -13.49 -4.96 3.64
N GLU A 58 -14.65 -5.24 3.07
CA GLU A 58 -14.83 -6.34 2.11
C GLU A 58 -14.01 -6.12 0.83
N ALA A 59 -13.99 -4.88 0.31
CA ALA A 59 -13.18 -4.52 -0.84
C ALA A 59 -11.67 -4.70 -0.55
N LEU A 60 -11.21 -4.26 0.62
CA LEU A 60 -9.81 -4.45 1.03
C LEU A 60 -9.46 -5.94 1.15
N ASP A 61 -10.28 -6.75 1.83
CA ASP A 61 -10.04 -8.19 2.00
C ASP A 61 -9.99 -8.90 0.65
N THR A 62 -10.95 -8.62 -0.24
CA THR A 62 -11.00 -9.18 -1.59
C THR A 62 -9.74 -8.84 -2.39
N HIS A 63 -9.33 -7.57 -2.35
CA HIS A 63 -8.14 -7.11 -3.04
C HIS A 63 -6.88 -7.79 -2.51
N LEU A 64 -6.68 -7.82 -1.19
CA LEU A 64 -5.50 -8.43 -0.57
C LEU A 64 -5.38 -9.93 -0.86
N VAL A 65 -6.50 -10.66 -0.80
CA VAL A 65 -6.51 -12.09 -1.15
C VAL A 65 -6.06 -12.29 -2.60
N SER A 66 -6.61 -11.51 -3.54
CA SER A 66 -6.27 -11.60 -4.96
C SER A 66 -4.82 -11.20 -5.25
N HIS A 67 -4.36 -10.09 -4.66
CA HIS A 67 -3.00 -9.58 -4.80
C HIS A 67 -1.98 -10.60 -4.27
N PHE A 68 -2.13 -11.04 -3.01
CA PHE A 68 -1.17 -11.96 -2.40
C PHE A 68 -1.17 -13.34 -3.07
N GLU A 69 -2.32 -13.80 -3.57
CA GLU A 69 -2.35 -15.05 -4.36
C GLU A 69 -1.62 -14.90 -5.69
N THR A 70 -1.78 -13.76 -6.37
CA THR A 70 -1.02 -13.46 -7.60
C THR A 70 0.49 -13.54 -7.33
N GLU A 71 0.96 -12.96 -6.24
CA GLU A 71 2.37 -13.01 -5.88
C GLU A 71 2.83 -14.40 -5.46
N ARG A 72 2.04 -15.13 -4.67
CA ARG A 72 2.30 -16.54 -4.32
C ARG A 72 2.52 -17.39 -5.57
N GLU A 73 1.61 -17.31 -6.54
CA GLU A 73 1.72 -18.05 -7.80
C GLU A 73 3.03 -17.74 -8.53
N TRP A 74 3.46 -16.46 -8.53
CA TRP A 74 4.74 -16.07 -9.11
C TRP A 74 5.92 -16.61 -8.31
N MET A 75 5.89 -16.54 -6.98
CA MET A 75 6.94 -17.08 -6.11
C MET A 75 7.13 -18.58 -6.33
N GLU A 76 6.03 -19.34 -6.34
CA GLU A 76 6.04 -20.80 -6.54
C GLU A 76 6.54 -21.16 -7.95
N ARG A 77 5.95 -20.56 -8.98
CA ARG A 77 6.28 -20.89 -10.37
C ARG A 77 7.71 -20.53 -10.76
N THR A 78 8.28 -19.49 -10.16
CA THR A 78 9.64 -19.03 -10.47
C THR A 78 10.70 -19.51 -9.48
N GLY A 79 10.30 -20.19 -8.40
CA GLY A 79 11.17 -20.66 -7.33
C GLY A 79 11.86 -19.52 -6.59
N PHE A 80 11.09 -18.50 -6.18
CA PHE A 80 11.60 -17.33 -5.48
C PHE A 80 12.22 -17.72 -4.13
N PRO A 81 13.53 -17.49 -3.89
CA PRO A 81 14.21 -18.04 -2.73
C PRO A 81 13.69 -17.58 -1.36
N PRO A 82 13.32 -16.30 -1.15
CA PRO A 82 12.79 -15.85 0.15
C PRO A 82 11.26 -15.86 0.18
N ALA A 83 10.61 -16.86 -0.42
CA ALA A 83 9.14 -16.95 -0.45
C ALA A 83 8.53 -17.08 0.95
N ASP A 84 9.08 -17.93 1.82
CA ASP A 84 8.49 -18.22 3.13
C ASP A 84 8.32 -16.96 3.99
N CYS A 85 9.38 -16.15 4.12
CA CYS A 85 9.30 -14.92 4.92
C CYS A 85 8.40 -13.84 4.28
N HIS A 86 8.19 -13.92 2.96
CA HIS A 86 7.27 -13.05 2.25
C HIS A 86 5.81 -13.44 2.53
N LEU A 87 5.48 -14.71 2.31
CA LEU A 87 4.15 -15.25 2.55
C LEU A 87 3.71 -15.13 4.02
N ASP A 88 4.65 -15.26 4.96
CA ASP A 88 4.39 -15.03 6.38
C ASP A 88 3.93 -13.60 6.67
N GLU A 89 4.49 -12.60 5.98
CA GLU A 89 4.11 -11.21 6.16
C GLU A 89 2.73 -10.92 5.56
N HIS A 90 2.47 -11.44 4.36
CA HIS A 90 1.13 -11.41 3.74
C HIS A 90 0.07 -12.02 4.66
N GLN A 91 0.36 -13.17 5.27
CA GLN A 91 -0.58 -13.84 6.16
C GLN A 91 -0.89 -13.00 7.41
N ARG A 92 0.10 -12.32 8.01
CA ARG A 92 -0.14 -11.43 9.17
C ARG A 92 -1.06 -10.26 8.83
N VAL A 93 -0.89 -9.69 7.63
CA VAL A 93 -1.74 -8.60 7.15
C VAL A 93 -3.17 -9.11 6.91
N LEU A 94 -3.33 -10.23 6.21
CA LEU A 94 -4.65 -10.85 5.97
C LEU A 94 -5.36 -11.19 7.28
N ASP A 95 -4.68 -11.86 8.22
CA ASP A 95 -5.25 -12.23 9.52
C ASP A 95 -5.77 -11.00 10.27
N THR A 96 -5.04 -9.89 10.21
CA THR A 96 -5.41 -8.62 10.84
C THR A 96 -6.66 -8.03 10.19
N VAL A 97 -6.68 -7.95 8.85
CA VAL A 97 -7.82 -7.41 8.09
C VAL A 97 -9.07 -8.25 8.31
N GLN A 98 -8.96 -9.57 8.23
CA GLN A 98 -10.08 -10.50 8.44
C GLN A 98 -10.61 -10.45 9.87
N GLN A 99 -9.73 -10.30 10.87
CA GLN A 99 -10.16 -10.10 12.24
C GLN A 99 -10.94 -8.79 12.42
N VAL A 100 -10.46 -7.68 11.84
CA VAL A 100 -11.17 -6.39 11.89
C VAL A 100 -12.51 -6.50 11.17
N TYR A 101 -12.55 -7.12 9.98
CA TYR A 101 -13.77 -7.30 9.21
C TYR A 101 -14.81 -8.15 9.94
N SER A 102 -14.40 -9.28 10.51
CA SER A 102 -15.28 -10.13 11.33
C SER A 102 -15.86 -9.38 12.53
N ARG A 103 -15.05 -8.58 13.21
CA ARG A 103 -15.51 -7.76 14.34
C ARG A 103 -16.43 -6.62 13.93
N ALA A 104 -16.22 -6.04 12.74
CA ALA A 104 -17.11 -5.04 12.15
C ALA A 104 -18.49 -5.64 11.86
N LEU A 105 -18.54 -6.82 11.24
CA LEU A 105 -19.77 -7.56 10.98
C LEU A 105 -20.54 -7.87 12.27
N ALA A 106 -19.82 -8.18 13.36
CA ALA A 106 -20.41 -8.42 14.68
C ALA A 106 -20.84 -7.13 15.42
N GLY A 107 -20.55 -5.94 14.88
CA GLY A 107 -20.82 -4.66 15.55
C GLY A 107 -19.98 -4.42 16.81
N THR A 108 -18.80 -5.05 16.91
CA THR A 108 -17.96 -5.06 18.12
C THR A 108 -16.76 -4.12 18.05
N ILE A 109 -16.59 -3.40 16.94
CA ILE A 109 -15.56 -2.37 16.76
C ILE A 109 -16.20 -1.08 16.27
N THR A 110 -15.46 0.01 16.41
CA THR A 110 -15.87 1.35 15.98
C THR A 110 -15.21 1.71 14.66
N LEU A 111 -15.76 2.71 13.95
CA LEU A 111 -15.11 3.32 12.80
C LEU A 111 -13.67 3.76 13.09
N LEU A 112 -13.37 4.21 14.31
CA LEU A 112 -12.01 4.57 14.71
C LEU A 112 -11.03 3.39 14.62
N ALA A 113 -11.45 2.17 14.95
CA ALA A 113 -10.61 0.99 14.82
C ALA A 113 -10.31 0.68 13.34
N VAL A 114 -11.27 0.91 12.44
CA VAL A 114 -11.08 0.75 10.99
C VAL A 114 -10.16 1.82 10.43
N LYS A 115 -10.27 3.07 10.88
CA LYS A 115 -9.32 4.13 10.50
C LYS A 115 -7.89 3.83 10.93
N ARG A 116 -7.70 3.25 12.12
CA ARG A 116 -6.39 2.78 12.57
C ARG A 116 -5.83 1.63 11.74
N LEU A 117 -6.68 0.74 11.24
CA LEU A 117 -6.26 -0.29 10.28
C LEU A 117 -5.75 0.37 9.00
N ALA A 118 -6.49 1.35 8.45
CA ALA A 118 -6.04 2.10 7.28
C ALA A 118 -4.69 2.78 7.53
N GLU A 119 -4.51 3.50 8.63
CA GLU A 119 -3.24 4.13 9.02
C GLU A 119 -2.09 3.11 9.07
N ALA A 120 -2.30 1.95 9.70
CA ALA A 120 -1.28 0.91 9.77
C ALA A 120 -0.89 0.35 8.39
N LEU A 121 -1.83 0.25 7.46
CA LEU A 121 -1.59 -0.18 6.09
C LEU A 121 -0.82 0.88 5.29
N VAL A 122 -1.13 2.17 5.49
CA VAL A 122 -0.37 3.29 4.90
C VAL A 122 1.10 3.26 5.34
N ASP A 123 1.36 2.96 6.62
CA ASP A 123 2.72 2.87 7.15
C ASP A 123 3.48 1.63 6.66
N TRP A 124 2.78 0.51 6.53
CA TRP A 124 3.38 -0.78 6.17
C TRP A 124 3.75 -0.87 4.67
N PHE A 125 2.83 -0.47 3.79
CA PHE A 125 2.90 -0.79 2.38
C PHE A 125 4.14 -0.26 1.65
N PRO A 126 4.58 1.01 1.81
CA PRO A 126 5.75 1.51 1.10
C PRO A 126 7.03 0.73 1.43
N GLY A 127 7.16 0.27 2.68
CA GLY A 127 8.27 -0.58 3.11
C GLY A 127 8.21 -1.96 2.48
N HIS A 128 7.04 -2.60 2.52
CA HIS A 128 6.83 -3.91 1.90
C HIS A 128 7.13 -3.90 0.39
N ALA A 129 6.53 -2.96 -0.35
CA ALA A 129 6.75 -2.78 -1.78
C ALA A 129 8.23 -2.54 -2.13
N THR A 130 8.91 -1.72 -1.33
CA THR A 130 10.32 -1.38 -1.58
C THR A 130 11.25 -2.55 -1.30
N TYR A 131 11.06 -3.29 -0.21
CA TYR A 131 12.04 -4.27 0.26
C TYR A 131 11.74 -5.71 -0.15
N MET A 132 10.48 -6.07 -0.35
CA MET A 132 10.04 -7.45 -0.58
C MET A 132 9.55 -7.61 -2.02
N ASP A 133 8.61 -6.78 -2.45
CA ASP A 133 7.96 -6.94 -3.77
C ASP A 133 8.91 -6.56 -4.89
N SER A 134 9.78 -5.57 -4.68
CA SER A 134 10.82 -5.21 -5.65
C SER A 134 11.79 -6.36 -5.92
N ALA A 135 12.08 -7.17 -4.90
CA ALA A 135 12.92 -8.36 -5.02
C ALA A 135 12.20 -9.45 -5.81
N LEU A 136 10.90 -9.65 -5.57
CA LEU A 136 10.07 -10.55 -6.36
C LEU A 136 9.98 -10.11 -7.82
N SER A 137 9.66 -8.85 -8.10
CA SER A 137 9.60 -8.29 -9.46
C SER A 137 10.94 -8.48 -10.21
N THR A 138 12.06 -8.19 -9.55
CA THR A 138 13.40 -8.39 -10.12
C THR A 138 13.64 -9.86 -10.44
N TRP A 139 13.23 -10.78 -9.56
CA TRP A 139 13.38 -12.21 -9.76
C TRP A 139 12.52 -12.72 -10.92
N ILE A 140 11.25 -12.31 -11.00
CA ILE A 140 10.34 -12.64 -12.10
C ILE A 140 10.96 -12.20 -13.42
N ASN A 141 11.36 -10.93 -13.54
CA ASN A 141 11.96 -10.39 -14.75
C ASN A 141 13.24 -11.14 -15.14
N LYS A 142 14.08 -11.50 -14.17
CA LYS A 142 15.28 -12.31 -14.41
C LYS A 142 14.93 -13.70 -14.97
N LYS A 143 13.87 -14.32 -14.47
CA LYS A 143 13.43 -15.66 -14.91
C LYS A 143 12.74 -15.65 -16.26
N VAL A 144 11.97 -14.60 -16.55
CA VAL A 144 11.18 -14.50 -17.79
C VAL A 144 12.00 -13.91 -18.95
N TYR A 145 12.80 -12.88 -18.68
CA TYR A 145 13.49 -12.09 -19.72
C TYR A 145 15.02 -12.11 -19.63
N GLY A 146 15.59 -12.73 -18.59
CA GLY A 146 17.05 -12.83 -18.43
C GLY A 146 17.74 -11.57 -17.86
N GLY A 147 16.98 -10.59 -17.36
CA GLY A 147 17.52 -9.33 -16.83
C GLY A 147 16.62 -8.69 -15.77
N ALA A 148 17.12 -7.65 -15.10
CA ALA A 148 16.31 -6.84 -14.19
C ALA A 148 15.46 -5.82 -14.97
N PRO A 149 14.27 -5.42 -14.45
CA PRO A 149 13.44 -4.43 -15.12
C PRO A 149 14.11 -3.05 -15.09
N VAL A 150 13.94 -2.28 -16.17
CA VAL A 150 14.31 -0.86 -16.21
C VAL A 150 13.05 -0.04 -15.98
N VAL A 151 12.92 0.53 -14.78
CA VAL A 151 11.78 1.38 -14.41
C VAL A 151 12.16 2.85 -14.63
N LEU A 152 11.46 3.52 -15.55
CA LEU A 152 11.60 4.95 -15.79
C LEU A 152 10.55 5.70 -14.96
N ARG A 153 11.00 6.41 -13.93
CA ARG A 153 10.12 7.20 -13.06
C ARG A 153 10.07 8.63 -13.56
N ARG A 154 8.87 9.18 -13.76
CA ARG A 154 8.73 10.61 -14.06
C ARG A 154 8.99 11.38 -12.77
N HIS A 155 10.11 12.10 -12.71
CA HIS A 155 10.26 13.15 -11.71
C HIS A 155 9.30 14.29 -12.08
N ALA A 156 8.42 14.68 -11.17
CA ALA A 156 7.76 15.99 -11.28
C ALA A 156 8.88 17.03 -11.37
N VAL A 157 8.92 17.78 -12.47
CA VAL A 157 9.94 18.83 -12.62
C VAL A 157 9.70 19.84 -11.49
N PRO A 158 10.71 20.20 -10.68
CA PRO A 158 10.57 21.26 -9.70
C PRO A 158 10.00 22.51 -10.36
N SER A 159 8.97 23.13 -9.77
CA SER A 159 8.23 24.29 -10.32
C SER A 159 9.12 25.50 -10.69
N ASP A 160 10.34 25.49 -10.19
CA ASP A 160 11.43 26.44 -10.32
C ASP A 160 12.12 26.42 -11.71
N TRP A 161 11.80 25.46 -12.58
CA TRP A 161 12.40 25.40 -13.93
C TRP A 161 11.78 26.36 -14.97
N ARG A 162 10.63 27.00 -14.70
CA ARG A 162 9.89 27.85 -15.66
C ARG A 162 10.06 29.38 -15.44
N ALA A 163 11.18 29.84 -14.89
CA ALA A 163 11.38 31.28 -14.69
C ALA A 163 12.15 32.04 -15.79
N ASP A 164 12.95 31.39 -16.66
CA ASP A 164 13.90 32.14 -17.51
C ASP A 164 13.81 31.81 -19.01
N ALA A 165 12.61 31.82 -19.58
CA ALA A 165 12.42 31.78 -21.04
C ALA A 165 11.67 33.03 -21.55
N THR A 166 12.25 34.20 -21.27
CA THR A 166 12.00 35.42 -22.05
C THR A 166 13.34 35.99 -22.51
N ALA A 167 13.63 35.78 -23.79
CA ALA A 167 14.51 36.62 -24.60
C ALA A 167 13.93 36.66 -26.02
#